data_AF-A0A962GMS4-F1
#
_entry.id   AF-A0A962GMS4-F1
#
_cell.length_a   1.000
_cell.length_b   1.000
_cell.length_c   1.000
_cell.angle_alpha   90.00
_cell.angle_beta   90.00
_cell.angle_gamma   90.00
#
_symmetry.space_group_name_H-M   'P 1'
#
loop_
_entity.id
_entity.type
_entity.pdbx_description
1 polymer ?
#
loop_
_entity_poly.entity_id
_entity_poly.type
_entity_poly.pdbx_seq_one_letter_code
_entity_poly.pdbx_strand_id
1 'polypeptide(L)'
;LMADRKANIIITVSSIVLSLTLSRLNEPELRLALGTLSFFTLVALVLAILAVLPKYRPMRLKDPDDLPDYFNIMFFAHFSELPKDRFFQLWADALRTDRGVYEILTNDLYSLGLYLARHKFPYLRLSYLFFLTGFVSACVIQAFELLFH
;
A
#
# COMPACT_ATOMS: atom_id res chain seq x y z
N LEU A 1 8.20 -2.94 4.04
CA LEU A 1 8.55 -4.35 3.74
C LEU A 1 7.41 -5.34 4.02
N MET A 2 6.88 -5.46 5.25
CA MET A 2 5.82 -6.44 5.55
C MET A 2 4.53 -6.19 4.74
N ALA A 3 4.09 -4.93 4.64
CA ALA A 3 2.93 -4.57 3.83
C ALA A 3 3.16 -4.82 2.33
N ASP A 4 4.37 -4.53 1.83
CA ASP A 4 4.74 -4.73 0.42
C ASP A 4 4.74 -6.23 0.06
N ARG A 5 5.26 -7.09 0.96
CA ARG A 5 5.17 -8.55 0.79
C ARG A 5 3.73 -9.03 0.74
N LYS A 6 2.85 -8.56 1.65
CA LYS A 6 1.43 -8.92 1.66
C LYS A 6 0.71 -8.48 0.39
N ALA A 7 0.97 -7.26 -0.08
CA ALA A 7 0.40 -6.74 -1.31
C ALA A 7 0.86 -7.54 -2.53
N ASN A 8 2.16 -7.87 -2.62
CA ASN A 8 2.69 -8.70 -3.71
C ASN A 8 2.07 -10.11 -3.74
N ILE A 9 1.80 -10.72 -2.58
CA ILE A 9 1.07 -12.00 -2.51
C ILE A 9 -0.33 -11.85 -3.12
N ILE A 10 -1.08 -10.80 -2.74
CA ILE A 10 -2.43 -10.57 -3.29
C ILE A 10 -2.40 -10.25 -4.79
N ILE A 11 -1.40 -9.51 -5.27
CA ILE A 11 -1.22 -9.25 -6.71
C ILE A 11 -1.08 -10.57 -7.46
N THR A 12 -0.17 -11.45 -7.00
CA THR A 12 0.06 -12.75 -7.64
C THR A 12 -1.19 -13.63 -7.62
N VAL A 13 -1.84 -13.78 -6.45
CA VAL A 13 -3.04 -14.61 -6.33
C VAL A 13 -4.19 -14.06 -7.17
N SER A 14 -4.43 -12.75 -7.14
CA SER A 14 -5.48 -12.11 -7.93
C SER A 14 -5.22 -12.25 -9.43
N SER A 15 -3.97 -12.13 -9.86
CA SER A 15 -3.60 -12.34 -11.28
C SER A 15 -3.84 -13.78 -11.74
N ILE A 16 -3.55 -14.77 -10.88
CA ILE A 16 -3.81 -16.18 -11.19
C ILE A 16 -5.32 -16.44 -11.28
N VAL A 17 -6.09 -16.01 -10.28
CA VAL A 17 -7.55 -16.16 -10.27
C VAL A 17 -8.18 -15.49 -11.48
N LEU A 18 -7.78 -14.25 -11.78
CA LEU A 18 -8.30 -13.50 -12.91
C LEU A 18 -8.02 -14.24 -14.23
N SER A 19 -6.79 -14.72 -14.45
CA SER A 19 -6.42 -15.51 -15.62
C SER A 19 -7.29 -16.78 -15.79
N LEU A 20 -7.50 -17.53 -14.71
CA LEU A 20 -8.33 -18.73 -14.71
C LEU A 20 -9.81 -18.42 -15.01
N THR A 21 -10.35 -17.36 -14.40
CA THR A 21 -11.75 -16.97 -14.62
C THR A 21 -12.00 -16.49 -16.05
N LEU A 22 -11.07 -15.72 -16.64
CA LEU A 22 -11.17 -15.27 -18.02
C LEU A 22 -11.10 -16.41 -19.04
N SER A 23 -10.32 -17.45 -18.75
CA SER A 23 -10.24 -18.64 -19.61
C SER A 23 -11.59 -19.38 -19.72
N ARG A 24 -12.42 -19.33 -18.66
CA ARG A 24 -13.67 -20.09 -18.54
C ARG A 24 -14.94 -19.24 -18.71
N LEU A 25 -14.79 -17.93 -18.95
CA LEU A 25 -15.89 -16.96 -19.01
C LEU A 25 -16.94 -17.24 -20.11
N ASN A 26 -16.57 -18.02 -21.13
CA ASN A 26 -17.48 -18.40 -22.22
C ASN A 26 -18.48 -19.50 -21.83
N GLU A 27 -18.21 -20.27 -20.77
CA GLU A 27 -19.09 -21.34 -20.29
C GLU A 27 -20.40 -20.73 -19.72
N PRO A 28 -21.59 -21.03 -20.30
CA PRO A 28 -22.83 -20.36 -19.92
C PRO A 28 -23.18 -20.54 -18.44
N GLU A 29 -23.03 -21.76 -17.93
CA GLU A 29 -23.36 -22.19 -16.56
C GLU A 29 -22.45 -21.61 -15.47
N LEU A 30 -21.30 -21.04 -15.86
CA LEU A 30 -20.33 -20.43 -14.96
C LEU A 30 -20.25 -18.92 -15.14
N ARG A 31 -20.89 -18.37 -16.18
CA ARG A 31 -20.64 -16.99 -16.63
C ARG A 31 -20.96 -15.97 -15.56
N LEU A 32 -22.05 -16.15 -14.82
CA LEU A 32 -22.47 -15.22 -13.77
C LEU A 32 -21.51 -15.27 -12.57
N ALA A 33 -21.16 -16.48 -12.10
CA ALA A 33 -20.23 -16.67 -10.99
C ALA A 33 -18.82 -16.16 -11.34
N LEU A 34 -18.28 -16.53 -12.51
CA LEU A 34 -16.96 -16.11 -12.98
C LEU A 34 -16.91 -14.62 -13.31
N GLY A 35 -17.97 -14.05 -13.87
CA GLY A 35 -18.08 -12.61 -14.11
C GLY A 35 -18.01 -11.80 -12.82
N THR A 36 -18.74 -12.25 -11.79
CA THR A 36 -18.71 -11.63 -10.45
C THR A 36 -17.32 -11.77 -9.83
N LEU A 37 -16.74 -12.97 -9.85
CA LEU A 37 -15.40 -13.22 -9.32
C LEU A 37 -14.35 -12.35 -9.99
N SER A 38 -14.38 -12.27 -11.33
CA SER A 38 -13.45 -11.47 -12.13
C SER A 38 -13.52 -9.99 -11.77
N PHE A 39 -14.74 -9.43 -11.65
CA PHE A 39 -14.92 -8.03 -11.26
C PHE A 39 -14.32 -7.71 -9.89
N PHE A 40 -14.67 -8.50 -8.86
CA PHE A 40 -14.13 -8.29 -7.51
C PHE A 40 -12.63 -8.52 -7.43
N THR A 41 -12.11 -9.53 -8.13
CA THR A 41 -10.68 -9.84 -8.19
C THR A 41 -9.89 -8.73 -8.89
N LEU A 42 -10.45 -8.12 -9.93
CA LEU A 42 -9.86 -6.97 -10.60
C LEU A 42 -9.78 -5.76 -9.66
N VAL A 43 -10.85 -5.45 -8.93
CA VAL A 43 -10.85 -4.36 -7.94
C VAL A 43 -9.81 -4.64 -6.84
N ALA A 44 -9.74 -5.86 -6.33
CA ALA A 44 -8.74 -6.27 -5.35
C ALA A 44 -7.31 -6.11 -5.88
N LEU A 45 -7.05 -6.53 -7.12
CA LEU A 45 -5.75 -6.40 -7.78
C LEU A 45 -5.33 -4.93 -7.89
N VAL A 46 -6.23 -4.06 -8.38
CA VAL A 46 -5.96 -2.62 -8.48
C VAL A 46 -5.63 -2.02 -7.12
N LEU A 47 -6.41 -2.36 -6.08
CA LEU A 47 -6.15 -1.89 -4.71
C LEU A 47 -4.79 -2.37 -4.17
N ALA A 48 -4.39 -3.61 -4.46
CA ALA A 48 -3.09 -4.14 -4.07
C ALA A 48 -1.94 -3.41 -4.77
N ILE A 49 -2.08 -3.15 -6.08
CA ILE A 49 -1.12 -2.35 -6.86
C ILE A 49 -1.00 -0.94 -6.26
N LEU A 50 -2.12 -0.29 -5.93
CA LEU A 50 -2.12 1.04 -5.30
C LEU A 50 -1.45 1.06 -3.91
N ALA A 51 -1.39 -0.08 -3.22
CA ALA A 51 -0.70 -0.22 -1.94
C ALA A 51 0.83 -0.29 -2.10
N VAL A 52 1.33 -0.83 -3.22
CA VAL A 52 2.77 -0.94 -3.53
C VAL A 52 3.27 0.27 -4.32
N LEU A 53 2.38 0.97 -5.04
CA LEU A 53 2.71 2.13 -5.84
C LEU A 53 3.50 3.16 -5.01
N PRO A 54 4.69 3.60 -5.46
CA PRO A 54 5.49 4.57 -4.72
C PRO A 54 4.74 5.90 -4.66
N LYS A 55 4.21 6.23 -3.48
CA LYS A 55 3.63 7.54 -3.19
C LYS A 55 4.74 8.47 -2.71
N TYR A 56 5.35 9.17 -3.65
CA TYR A 56 6.28 10.25 -3.34
C TYR A 56 5.53 11.57 -3.28
N ARG A 57 5.47 12.19 -2.10
CA ARG A 57 5.02 13.57 -1.92
C ARG A 57 6.13 14.32 -1.18
N PRO A 58 7.06 14.95 -1.91
CA PRO A 58 8.11 15.72 -1.26
C PRO A 58 7.48 16.87 -0.49
N MET A 59 8.06 17.16 0.66
CA MET A 59 7.73 18.38 1.37
C MET A 59 8.43 19.55 0.69
N ARG A 60 7.72 20.37 -0.09
CA ARG A 60 8.33 21.55 -0.70
C ARG A 60 8.77 22.55 0.37
N LEU A 61 10.07 22.66 0.59
CA LEU A 61 10.66 23.72 1.41
C LEU A 61 10.68 25.02 0.61
N LYS A 62 10.27 26.13 1.24
CA LYS A 62 10.43 27.47 0.65
C LYS A 62 11.83 28.01 0.83
N ASP A 63 12.44 27.67 1.97
CA ASP A 63 13.78 28.05 2.36
C ASP A 63 14.45 26.85 3.08
N PRO A 64 15.65 26.40 2.66
CA PRO A 64 16.39 25.33 3.35
C PRO A 64 16.84 25.67 4.78
N ASP A 65 16.83 26.95 5.15
CA ASP A 65 17.20 27.40 6.49
C ASP A 65 16.00 27.50 7.46
N ASP A 66 14.77 27.59 6.92
CA ASP A 66 13.52 27.61 7.68
C ASP A 66 12.87 26.22 7.71
N LEU A 67 13.30 25.41 8.67
CA LEU A 67 12.79 24.05 8.84
C LEU A 67 11.57 24.06 9.78
N PRO A 68 10.46 23.40 9.39
CA PRO A 68 9.31 23.22 10.27
C PRO A 68 9.65 22.40 11.51
N ASP A 69 8.92 22.61 12.60
CA ASP A 69 9.08 21.86 13.87
C ASP A 69 8.93 20.34 13.72
N TYR A 70 8.17 19.89 12.73
CA TYR A 70 7.97 18.46 12.42
C TYR A 70 8.96 17.93 11.37
N PHE A 71 9.94 18.72 10.97
CA PHE A 71 10.96 18.29 10.03
C PHE A 71 11.77 17.14 10.63
N ASN A 72 12.05 16.15 9.80
CA ASN A 72 12.75 14.94 10.24
C ASN A 72 13.88 14.68 9.27
N ILE A 73 15.12 14.89 9.74
CA ILE A 73 16.33 14.75 8.94
C ILE A 73 16.57 13.30 8.48
N MET A 74 16.00 12.29 9.14
CA MET A 74 16.09 10.88 8.72
C MET A 74 15.01 10.50 7.70
N PHE A 75 13.93 11.28 7.61
CA PHE A 75 12.82 10.94 6.73
C PHE A 75 13.12 11.35 5.28
N PHE A 76 13.14 10.38 4.38
CA PHE A 76 13.49 10.57 2.97
C PHE A 76 12.74 11.70 2.26
N ALA A 77 11.43 11.84 2.47
CA ALA A 77 10.65 12.88 1.81
C ALA A 77 10.91 14.30 2.35
N HIS A 78 11.61 14.41 3.48
CA HIS A 78 12.02 15.69 4.07
C HIS A 78 13.45 16.03 3.66
N PHE A 79 14.42 15.14 3.92
CA PHE A 79 15.82 15.46 3.64
C PHE A 79 16.16 15.55 2.14
N SER A 80 15.36 14.93 1.26
CA SER A 80 15.55 15.01 -0.20
C SER A 80 15.40 16.44 -0.76
N GLU A 81 14.82 17.35 0.02
CA GLU A 81 14.63 18.75 -0.33
C GLU A 81 15.76 19.64 0.21
N LEU A 82 16.74 19.07 0.92
CA LEU A 82 17.90 19.79 1.44
C LEU A 82 19.10 19.70 0.51
N PRO A 83 19.89 20.78 0.36
CA PRO A 83 21.25 20.70 -0.15
C PRO A 83 22.11 19.77 0.72
N LYS A 84 23.05 19.06 0.09
CA LYS A 84 23.94 18.10 0.77
C LYS A 84 24.65 18.69 2.00
N ASP A 85 25.19 19.89 1.86
CA ASP A 85 25.95 20.54 2.93
C ASP A 85 25.06 20.88 4.13
N ARG A 86 23.82 21.33 3.86
CA ARG A 86 22.82 21.60 4.89
C ARG A 86 22.42 20.33 5.63
N PHE A 87 22.22 19.24 4.90
CA PHE A 87 21.95 17.92 5.50
C PHE A 87 23.09 17.47 6.43
N PHE A 88 24.35 17.59 6.01
CA PHE A 88 25.51 17.22 6.84
C PHE A 88 25.65 18.09 8.10
N GLN A 89 25.38 19.38 8.01
CA GLN A 89 25.39 20.27 9.18
C GLN A 89 24.33 19.86 10.20
N LEU A 90 23.08 19.71 9.77
CA LEU A 90 21.97 19.31 10.63
C LEU A 90 22.20 17.93 11.26
N TRP A 91 22.77 16.99 10.48
CA TRP A 91 23.14 15.67 10.97
C TRP A 91 24.24 15.74 12.04
N ALA A 92 25.29 16.53 11.80
CA ALA A 92 26.35 16.71 12.79
C ALA A 92 25.82 17.33 14.08
N ASP A 93 24.96 18.36 13.99
CA ASP A 93 24.37 19.03 15.15
C ASP A 93 23.45 18.10 15.96
N ALA A 94 22.65 17.29 15.27
CA ALA A 94 21.82 16.24 15.88
C ALA A 94 22.62 15.24 16.73
N LEU A 95 23.84 14.89 16.29
CA LEU A 95 24.72 13.93 16.96
C LEU A 95 25.48 14.51 18.15
N ARG A 96 25.40 15.83 18.42
CA ARG A 96 26.17 16.48 19.50
C ARG A 96 25.69 16.12 20.91
N THR A 97 24.46 15.63 21.03
CA THR A 97 23.88 15.24 22.32
C THR A 97 23.15 13.92 22.19
N ASP A 98 23.25 13.07 23.22
CA ASP A 98 22.51 11.79 23.25
C ASP A 98 21.00 12.02 23.08
N ARG A 99 20.46 13.08 23.71
CA ARG A 99 19.06 13.48 23.59
C ARG A 99 18.65 13.74 22.13
N GLY A 100 19.45 14.51 21.39
CA GLY A 100 19.18 14.83 19.98
C GLY A 100 19.12 13.57 19.10
N VAL A 101 20.01 12.62 19.33
CA VAL A 101 20.02 11.32 18.65
C VAL A 101 18.71 10.55 18.91
N TYR A 102 18.33 10.40 20.18
CA TYR A 102 17.11 9.69 20.55
C TYR A 102 15.85 10.36 20.01
N GLU A 103 15.80 11.69 20.00
CA GLU A 103 14.66 12.47 19.52
C GLU A 103 14.40 12.22 18.03
N ILE A 104 15.45 12.27 17.20
CA ILE A 104 15.31 12.08 15.75
C ILE A 104 14.99 10.62 15.43
N LEU A 105 15.60 9.65 16.12
CA LEU A 105 15.26 8.23 15.99
C LEU A 105 13.79 7.96 16.32
N THR A 106 13.29 8.56 17.41
CA THR A 106 11.89 8.39 17.83
C THR A 106 10.94 9.03 16.83
N ASN A 107 11.28 10.23 16.33
CA ASN A 107 10.48 10.91 15.31
C ASN A 107 10.43 10.12 13.99
N ASP A 108 11.55 9.55 13.56
CA ASP A 108 11.61 8.70 12.36
C ASP A 108 10.78 7.42 12.53
N LEU A 109 10.92 6.74 13.66
CA LEU A 109 10.11 5.56 13.95
C LEU A 109 8.62 5.87 13.95
N TYR A 110 8.21 6.98 14.58
CA TYR A 110 6.82 7.42 14.59
C TYR A 110 6.31 7.77 13.19
N SER A 111 7.09 8.53 12.43
CA SER A 111 6.77 8.97 11.07
C SER A 111 6.61 7.78 10.12
N LEU A 112 7.54 6.82 10.20
CA LEU A 112 7.48 5.58 9.42
C LEU A 112 6.24 4.75 9.76
N GLY A 113 5.95 4.59 11.05
CA GLY A 113 4.77 3.88 11.53
C GLY A 113 3.46 4.51 11.05
N LEU A 114 3.33 5.83 11.21
CA LEU A 114 2.16 6.60 10.78
C LEU A 114 1.97 6.55 9.27
N TYR A 115 3.06 6.67 8.51
CA TYR A 115 3.04 6.57 7.05
C TYR A 115 2.50 5.21 6.60
N LEU A 116 3.01 4.12 7.20
CA LEU A 116 2.57 2.76 6.88
C LEU A 116 1.06 2.59 7.18
N ALA A 117 0.64 2.99 8.39
CA ALA A 117 -0.73 2.86 8.85
C ALA A 117 -1.73 3.64 7.97
N ARG A 118 -1.36 4.84 7.49
CA ARG A 118 -2.26 5.70 6.71
C ARG A 118 -2.22 5.44 5.21
N HIS A 119 -1.06 5.08 4.64
CA HIS A 119 -0.87 5.08 3.19
C HIS A 119 -0.81 3.70 2.55
N LYS A 120 -0.46 2.65 3.31
CA LYS A 120 -0.35 1.28 2.78
C LYS A 120 -1.46 0.35 3.28
N PHE A 121 -1.67 0.28 4.60
CA PHE A 121 -2.63 -0.66 5.19
C PHE A 121 -4.10 -0.48 4.77
N PRO A 122 -4.63 0.72 4.51
CA PRO A 122 -6.03 0.87 4.13
C PRO A 122 -6.34 0.24 2.77
N TYR A 123 -5.49 0.47 1.76
CA TYR A 123 -5.61 -0.13 0.43
C TYR A 123 -5.48 -1.65 0.49
N LEU A 124 -4.51 -2.12 1.27
CA LEU A 124 -4.31 -3.54 1.47
C LEU A 124 -5.54 -4.19 2.13
N ARG A 125 -6.09 -3.58 3.18
CA ARG A 125 -7.31 -4.06 3.85
C ARG A 125 -8.49 -4.13 2.89
N LEU A 126 -8.71 -3.09 2.09
CA LEU A 126 -9.78 -3.08 1.08
C LEU A 126 -9.55 -4.16 0.02
N SER A 127 -8.32 -4.32 -0.47
CA SER A 127 -7.97 -5.36 -1.44
C SER A 127 -8.33 -6.77 -0.92
N TYR A 128 -7.98 -7.09 0.32
CA TYR A 128 -8.37 -8.35 0.96
C TYR A 128 -9.90 -8.50 1.07
N LEU A 129 -10.59 -7.43 1.46
CA LEU A 129 -12.04 -7.46 1.58
C LEU A 129 -12.71 -7.75 0.24
N PHE A 130 -12.36 -7.00 -0.82
CA PHE A 130 -12.90 -7.20 -2.16
C PHE A 130 -12.59 -8.59 -2.71
N PHE A 131 -11.37 -9.08 -2.51
CA PHE A 131 -10.98 -10.43 -2.94
C PHE A 131 -11.85 -11.50 -2.25
N LEU A 132 -11.99 -11.41 -0.93
CA LEU A 132 -12.77 -12.37 -0.14
C LEU A 132 -14.26 -12.29 -0.47
N THR A 133 -14.84 -11.09 -0.56
CA THR A 133 -16.25 -10.92 -0.90
C THR A 133 -16.54 -11.41 -2.32
N GLY A 134 -15.61 -11.17 -3.26
CA GLY A 134 -15.69 -11.72 -4.62
C GLY A 134 -15.75 -13.24 -4.62
N PHE A 135 -14.84 -13.87 -3.90
CA PHE A 135 -14.79 -15.33 -3.80
C PHE A 135 -16.07 -15.91 -3.19
N VAL A 136 -16.52 -15.37 -2.05
CA VAL A 136 -17.75 -15.81 -1.39
C VAL A 136 -18.98 -15.59 -2.29
N SER A 137 -19.10 -14.41 -2.91
CA SER A 137 -20.24 -14.10 -3.79
C SER A 137 -20.30 -15.02 -5.01
N ALA A 138 -19.16 -15.33 -5.63
CA ALA A 138 -19.09 -16.25 -6.75
C ALA A 138 -19.49 -17.68 -6.34
N CYS A 139 -19.03 -18.16 -5.19
CA CYS A 139 -19.45 -19.47 -4.65
C CYS A 139 -20.96 -19.51 -4.38
N VAL A 140 -21.54 -18.45 -3.82
CA VAL A 140 -22.99 -18.38 -3.54
C VAL A 140 -23.80 -18.39 -4.84
N ILE A 141 -23.37 -17.60 -5.85
CA ILE A 141 -24.02 -17.57 -7.16
C ILE A 141 -23.97 -18.95 -7.81
N GLN A 142 -22.81 -19.60 -7.83
CA GLN A 142 -22.66 -20.94 -8.41
C GLN A 142 -23.49 -22.00 -7.69
N ALA A 143 -23.55 -21.94 -6.35
CA ALA A 143 -24.36 -22.86 -5.55
C ALA A 143 -25.87 -22.66 -5.81
N PHE A 144 -26.30 -21.42 -5.98
CA PHE A 144 -27.68 -21.11 -6.33
C PHE A 144 -28.03 -21.62 -7.73
N GLU A 145 -27.15 -21.40 -8.71
CA GLU A 145 -27.34 -21.88 -10.08
C GLU A 145 -27.44 -23.42 -10.10
N LEU A 146 -26.63 -24.13 -9.33
CA LEU A 146 -26.64 -25.60 -9.25
C LEU A 146 -27.84 -26.19 -8.49
N LEU A 147 -28.47 -25.43 -7.58
CA LEU A 147 -29.63 -25.90 -6.80
C LEU A 147 -30.98 -25.65 -7.50
N PHE A 148 -31.05 -24.63 -8.37
CA PHE A 148 -32.30 -24.19 -9.01
C PHE A 148 -32.35 -24.47 -10.52
N HIS A 149 -31.27 -25.00 -11.11
CA HIS A 149 -31.23 -25.63 -12.43
C HIS A 149 -30.85 -27.10 -12.33
#